data_AF-A0A9B0U9M7-F1
#
_entry.id   AF-A0A9B0U9M7-F1
#
_cell.length_a   1.000
_cell.length_b   1.000
_cell.length_c   1.000
_cell.angle_alpha   90.00
_cell.angle_beta   90.00
_cell.angle_gamma   90.00
#
_symmetry.space_group_name_H-M   'P 1'
#
loop_
_entity.id
_entity.type
_entity.pdbx_description
1 polymer ?
#
loop_
_entity_poly.entity_id
_entity_poly.type
_entity_poly.pdbx_seq_one_letter_code
_entity_poly.pdbx_strand_id
1 'polypeptide(L)'
;MAEMHTPYSSLKKLLFFLNGLLAMSGVFLIGLGTWTNGQATLTRVLGLSSTYLLHIGYLCLVMGCIAVLLGFAGWYGVTKESRGILLFCFLSLELIVLMEVTVATVILAFFPVVQDMAFEHILATMRKNYKGYNEPDDYSMEWNLAMGKLRCCGVNNYSDFSGSSFEMMTSHTYPRSCCKSIGATACDGQNVSRDVIHPEGCFLKFMRITKIQSFTLSVVSLGAAAIQLPGILATLLLFAKLG
;
A
#
# COMPACT_ATOMS: atom_id res chain seq x y z
N MET A 1 30.65 -8.00 -40.87
CA MET A 1 30.15 -9.20 -40.14
C MET A 1 30.54 -9.24 -38.66
N ALA A 2 31.48 -8.40 -38.19
CA ALA A 2 31.85 -8.29 -36.76
C ALA A 2 30.90 -7.43 -35.90
N GLU A 3 30.19 -6.44 -36.48
CA GLU A 3 29.31 -5.55 -35.71
C GLU A 3 28.00 -6.20 -35.20
N MET A 4 27.57 -7.32 -35.78
CA MET A 4 26.30 -7.98 -35.39
C MET A 4 26.46 -9.03 -34.27
N HIS A 5 27.69 -9.43 -33.93
CA HIS A 5 27.97 -10.42 -32.87
C HIS A 5 27.98 -9.80 -31.46
N THR A 6 28.46 -8.57 -31.34
CA THR A 6 28.55 -7.78 -30.10
C THR A 6 27.19 -7.45 -29.47
N PRO A 7 26.15 -6.99 -30.21
CA PRO A 7 24.86 -6.63 -29.60
C PRO A 7 24.12 -7.85 -29.01
N TYR A 8 24.31 -9.03 -29.62
CA TYR A 8 23.64 -10.26 -29.16
C TYR A 8 24.13 -10.75 -27.79
N SER A 9 25.45 -10.72 -27.58
CA SER A 9 26.04 -11.10 -26.29
C SER A 9 25.62 -10.13 -25.19
N SER A 10 25.58 -8.84 -25.50
CA SER A 10 25.09 -7.79 -24.59
C SER A 10 23.61 -7.99 -24.22
N LEU A 11 22.78 -8.36 -25.19
CA LEU A 11 21.35 -8.64 -24.97
C LEU A 11 21.11 -9.75 -23.97
N LYS A 12 21.83 -10.87 -24.13
CA LYS A 12 21.75 -12.01 -23.21
C LYS A 12 22.20 -11.63 -21.81
N LYS A 13 23.31 -10.91 -21.68
CA LYS A 13 23.81 -10.43 -20.39
C LYS A 13 22.79 -9.52 -19.70
N LEU A 14 22.18 -8.61 -20.44
CA LEU A 14 21.12 -7.74 -19.93
C LEU A 14 19.92 -8.56 -19.44
N LEU A 15 19.42 -9.50 -20.24
CA LEU A 15 18.30 -10.35 -19.85
C LEU A 15 18.63 -11.22 -18.63
N PHE A 16 19.83 -11.80 -18.56
CA PHE A 16 20.27 -12.53 -17.37
C PHE A 16 20.26 -11.65 -16.12
N PHE A 17 20.77 -10.42 -16.23
CA PHE A 17 20.79 -9.46 -15.15
C PHE A 17 19.38 -9.05 -14.71
N LEU A 18 18.51 -8.67 -15.65
CA LEU A 18 17.14 -8.25 -15.36
C LEU A 18 16.28 -9.36 -14.75
N ASN A 19 16.36 -10.58 -15.30
CA ASN A 19 15.65 -11.74 -14.75
C ASN A 19 16.21 -12.16 -13.37
N GLY A 20 17.51 -11.99 -13.16
CA GLY A 20 18.14 -12.15 -11.85
C GLY A 20 17.60 -11.15 -10.83
N LEU A 21 17.51 -9.87 -11.18
CA LEU A 21 16.92 -8.84 -10.32
C LEU A 21 15.44 -9.15 -10.01
N LEU A 22 14.67 -9.59 -11.00
CA LEU A 22 13.27 -9.99 -10.79
C LEU A 22 13.18 -11.16 -9.80
N ALA A 23 13.98 -12.21 -9.98
CA ALA A 23 14.00 -13.34 -9.06
C ALA A 23 14.41 -12.93 -7.64
N MET A 24 15.45 -12.11 -7.50
CA MET A 24 15.92 -11.61 -6.20
C MET A 24 14.85 -10.75 -5.50
N SER A 25 14.17 -9.89 -6.26
CA SER A 25 13.05 -9.10 -5.73
C SER A 25 11.91 -9.99 -5.24
N GLY A 26 11.63 -11.10 -5.93
CA GLY A 26 10.62 -12.08 -5.54
C GLY A 26 10.99 -12.81 -4.24
N VAL A 27 12.25 -13.24 -4.08
CA VAL A 27 12.74 -13.84 -2.83
C VAL A 27 12.60 -12.85 -1.66
N PHE A 28 12.94 -11.59 -1.88
CA PHE A 28 12.78 -10.54 -0.88
C PHE A 28 11.30 -10.35 -0.49
N LEU A 29 10.38 -10.31 -1.46
CA LEU A 29 8.94 -10.21 -1.21
C LEU A 29 8.39 -11.42 -0.43
N ILE A 30 8.86 -12.63 -0.75
CA ILE A 30 8.49 -13.84 0.01
C ILE A 30 8.95 -13.71 1.47
N GLY A 31 10.18 -13.24 1.69
CA GLY A 31 10.72 -12.99 3.04
C GLY A 31 9.91 -11.96 3.83
N LEU A 32 9.48 -10.87 3.19
CA LEU A 32 8.57 -9.89 3.80
C LEU A 32 7.18 -10.49 4.09
N GLY A 33 6.66 -11.31 3.19
CA GLY A 33 5.37 -11.98 3.35
C GLY A 33 5.35 -12.97 4.52
N THR A 34 6.39 -13.79 4.68
CA THR A 34 6.51 -14.71 5.82
C THR A 34 6.69 -13.96 7.14
N TRP A 35 7.51 -12.89 7.15
CA TRP A 35 7.73 -12.05 8.33
C TRP A 35 6.43 -11.39 8.82
N THR A 36 5.70 -10.76 7.91
CA THR A 36 4.44 -10.07 8.21
C THR A 36 3.35 -11.04 8.68
N ASN A 37 3.23 -12.22 8.05
CA ASN A 37 2.29 -13.27 8.49
C ASN A 37 2.63 -13.83 9.87
N GLY A 38 3.92 -13.97 10.20
CA GLY A 38 4.35 -14.37 11.55
C GLY A 38 3.91 -13.37 12.62
N GLN A 39 4.14 -12.08 12.37
CA GLN A 39 3.70 -10.99 13.25
C GLN A 39 2.17 -10.90 13.37
N ALA A 40 1.45 -11.10 12.26
CA ALA A 40 0.01 -11.05 12.23
C ALA A 40 -0.64 -12.22 12.99
N THR A 41 -0.04 -13.40 12.93
CA THR A 41 -0.49 -14.57 13.70
C THR A 41 -0.27 -14.35 15.21
N LEU A 42 0.87 -13.79 15.59
CA LEU A 42 1.16 -13.46 16.99
C LEU A 42 0.18 -12.43 17.56
N THR A 43 -0.11 -11.37 16.80
CA THR A 43 -1.08 -10.33 17.20
C THR A 43 -2.52 -10.85 17.28
N ARG A 44 -2.91 -11.78 16.40
CA ARG A 44 -4.20 -12.46 16.45
C ARG A 44 -4.38 -13.33 17.69
N VAL A 45 -3.33 -14.05 18.13
CA VAL A 45 -3.33 -14.82 19.38
C VAL A 45 -3.47 -13.89 20.60
N LEU A 46 -2.94 -12.66 20.51
CA LEU A 46 -3.02 -11.64 21.55
C LEU A 46 -4.34 -10.82 21.51
N GLY A 47 -5.30 -11.16 20.65
CA GLY A 47 -6.61 -10.49 20.56
C GLY A 47 -6.59 -9.13 19.84
N LEU A 48 -5.45 -8.69 19.29
CA LEU A 48 -5.40 -7.52 18.41
C LEU A 48 -5.74 -7.97 16.97
N SER A 49 -6.96 -7.70 16.52
CA SER A 49 -7.41 -8.06 15.17
C SER A 49 -6.46 -7.51 14.09
N SER A 50 -5.86 -8.41 13.32
CA SER A 50 -4.73 -8.17 12.40
C SER A 50 -5.03 -8.69 10.98
N THR A 51 -6.31 -8.79 10.62
CA THR A 51 -6.77 -9.36 9.34
C THR A 51 -6.14 -8.66 8.14
N TYR A 52 -5.96 -7.34 8.23
CA TYR A 52 -5.26 -6.54 7.21
C TYR A 52 -3.79 -6.95 7.00
N LEU A 53 -3.04 -7.20 8.09
CA LEU A 53 -1.63 -7.59 7.97
C LEU A 53 -1.49 -9.00 7.36
N LEU A 54 -2.44 -9.91 7.65
CA LEU A 54 -2.49 -11.23 7.00
C LEU A 54 -2.76 -11.12 5.49
N HIS A 55 -3.70 -10.26 5.09
CA HIS A 55 -3.97 -10.06 3.67
C HIS A 55 -2.75 -9.50 2.93
N ILE A 56 -2.06 -8.52 3.51
CA ILE A 56 -0.82 -7.99 2.92
C ILE A 56 0.26 -9.05 2.85
N GLY A 57 0.47 -9.81 3.93
CA GLY A 57 1.50 -10.85 3.94
C GLY A 57 1.24 -11.93 2.89
N TYR A 58 -0.02 -12.36 2.72
CA TYR A 58 -0.40 -13.29 1.66
C TYR A 58 -0.19 -12.71 0.25
N LEU A 59 -0.56 -11.45 0.02
CA LEU A 59 -0.31 -10.78 -1.27
C LEU A 59 1.19 -10.72 -1.60
N CYS A 60 2.04 -10.35 -0.63
CA CYS A 60 3.49 -10.36 -0.80
C CYS A 60 4.03 -11.76 -1.15
N LEU A 61 3.51 -12.81 -0.52
CA LEU A 61 3.89 -14.19 -0.83
C LEU A 61 3.53 -14.58 -2.26
N VAL A 62 2.29 -14.35 -2.67
CA VAL A 62 1.81 -14.72 -4.02
C VAL A 62 2.60 -13.97 -5.09
N MET A 63 2.72 -12.65 -4.96
CA MET A 63 3.46 -11.81 -5.91
C MET A 63 4.95 -12.19 -5.94
N GLY A 64 5.54 -12.48 -4.79
CA GLY A 64 6.93 -12.93 -4.70
C GLY A 64 7.15 -14.27 -5.39
N CYS A 65 6.28 -15.25 -5.19
CA CYS A 65 6.34 -16.54 -5.89
C CYS A 65 6.24 -16.39 -7.41
N ILE A 66 5.31 -15.57 -7.90
CA ILE A 66 5.16 -15.28 -9.33
C ILE A 66 6.45 -14.63 -9.88
N ALA A 67 7.00 -13.63 -9.20
CA ALA A 67 8.23 -12.96 -9.61
C ALA A 67 9.42 -13.93 -9.68
N VAL A 68 9.57 -14.81 -8.69
CA VAL A 68 10.61 -15.86 -8.69
C VAL A 68 10.45 -16.80 -9.88
N LEU A 69 9.24 -17.31 -10.11
CA LEU A 69 8.97 -18.22 -11.23
C LEU A 69 9.24 -17.58 -12.59
N LEU A 70 8.80 -16.34 -12.79
CA LEU A 70 9.06 -15.59 -14.02
C LEU A 70 10.55 -15.29 -14.21
N GLY A 71 11.25 -14.90 -13.15
CA GLY A 71 12.71 -14.67 -13.20
C GLY A 71 13.49 -15.94 -13.56
N PHE A 72 13.15 -17.09 -12.97
CA PHE A 72 13.77 -18.36 -13.33
C PHE A 72 13.41 -18.81 -14.75
N ALA A 73 12.15 -18.64 -15.18
CA ALA A 73 11.73 -18.93 -16.54
C ALA A 73 12.50 -18.09 -17.56
N GLY A 74 12.69 -16.79 -17.29
CA GLY A 74 13.48 -15.91 -18.14
C GLY A 74 14.95 -16.30 -18.20
N TRP A 75 15.57 -16.60 -17.06
CA TRP A 75 16.95 -17.11 -17.00
C TRP A 75 17.10 -18.41 -17.82
N TYR A 76 16.19 -19.36 -17.63
CA TYR A 76 16.20 -20.64 -18.33
C TYR A 76 15.92 -20.48 -19.83
N GLY A 77 15.00 -19.60 -20.21
CA GLY A 77 14.68 -19.27 -21.59
C GLY A 77 15.87 -18.71 -22.36
N VAL A 78 16.66 -17.83 -21.73
CA VAL A 78 17.91 -17.30 -22.31
C VAL A 78 18.99 -18.37 -22.40
N THR A 79 19.13 -19.21 -21.36
CA THR A 79 20.16 -20.27 -21.32
C THR A 79 19.91 -21.35 -22.37
N LYS A 80 18.66 -21.80 -22.51
CA LYS A 80 18.27 -22.85 -23.46
C LYS A 80 17.96 -22.31 -24.85
N GLU A 81 17.96 -20.99 -25.03
CA GLU A 81 17.56 -20.34 -26.27
C GLU A 81 16.19 -20.87 -26.78
N SER A 82 15.27 -21.13 -25.83
CA SER A 82 13.98 -21.73 -26.13
C SER A 82 12.97 -20.66 -26.53
N ARG A 83 12.54 -20.68 -27.80
CA ARG A 83 11.54 -19.73 -28.33
C ARG A 83 10.25 -19.71 -27.53
N GLY A 84 9.76 -20.89 -27.13
CA GLY A 84 8.50 -21.00 -26.38
C GLY A 84 8.57 -20.33 -25.01
N ILE A 85 9.68 -20.51 -24.29
CA ILE A 85 9.86 -19.92 -22.96
C ILE A 85 10.10 -18.42 -23.06
N LEU A 86 10.84 -17.96 -24.06
CA LEU A 86 11.04 -16.53 -24.33
C LEU A 86 9.71 -15.84 -24.69
N LEU A 87 8.86 -16.49 -25.49
CA LEU A 87 7.53 -15.97 -25.81
C LEU A 87 6.65 -15.86 -24.55
N PHE A 88 6.64 -16.89 -23.70
CA PHE A 88 5.93 -16.86 -22.43
C PHE A 88 6.41 -15.71 -21.53
N CYS A 89 7.73 -15.50 -21.44
CA CYS A 89 8.29 -14.40 -20.66
C CYS A 89 7.92 -13.03 -21.24
N PHE A 90 7.96 -12.88 -22.56
CA PHE A 90 7.56 -11.66 -23.26
C PHE A 90 6.10 -11.30 -22.95
N LEU A 91 5.17 -12.24 -23.14
CA LEU A 91 3.73 -12.02 -22.88
C LEU A 91 3.46 -11.71 -21.41
N SER A 92 4.17 -12.38 -20.49
CA SER A 92 4.03 -12.14 -19.05
C SER A 92 4.49 -10.74 -18.65
N LEU A 93 5.64 -10.28 -19.17
CA LEU A 93 6.15 -8.94 -18.90
C LEU A 93 5.26 -7.84 -19.48
N GLU A 94 4.74 -8.05 -20.70
CA GLU A 94 3.78 -7.13 -21.31
C GLU A 94 2.50 -7.00 -20.46
N LEU A 95 1.95 -8.12 -19.98
CA LEU A 95 0.80 -8.12 -19.09
C LEU A 95 1.07 -7.36 -17.78
N ILE A 96 2.27 -7.51 -17.21
CA ILE A 96 2.66 -6.77 -16.00
C ILE A 96 2.66 -5.27 -16.25
N VAL A 97 3.26 -4.81 -17.35
CA VAL A 97 3.26 -3.38 -17.72
C VAL A 97 1.83 -2.85 -17.89
N LEU A 98 0.95 -3.60 -18.56
CA LEU A 98 -0.45 -3.20 -18.73
C LEU A 98 -1.17 -3.08 -17.38
N MET A 99 -0.92 -3.99 -16.45
CA MET A 99 -1.48 -3.92 -15.09
C MET A 99 -0.91 -2.74 -14.31
N GLU A 100 0.40 -2.47 -14.39
CA GLU A 100 1.02 -1.31 -13.75
C GLU A 100 0.41 0.01 -14.25
N VAL A 101 0.29 0.17 -15.57
CA VAL A 101 -0.32 1.37 -16.18
C VAL A 101 -1.79 1.51 -15.80
N THR A 102 -2.54 0.40 -15.79
CA THR A 102 -3.97 0.42 -15.42
C THR A 102 -4.13 0.84 -13.96
N VAL A 103 -3.38 0.23 -13.04
CA VAL A 103 -3.44 0.58 -11.60
C VAL A 103 -3.01 2.03 -11.39
N ALA A 104 -1.92 2.49 -12.01
CA ALA A 104 -1.47 3.87 -11.91
C ALA A 104 -2.53 4.87 -12.41
N THR A 105 -3.15 4.58 -13.55
CA THR A 105 -4.20 5.43 -14.14
C THR A 105 -5.44 5.47 -13.25
N VAL A 106 -5.89 4.32 -12.74
CA VAL A 106 -7.05 4.25 -11.85
C VAL A 106 -6.81 5.04 -10.58
N ILE A 107 -5.65 4.88 -9.95
CA ILE A 107 -5.29 5.65 -8.76
C ILE A 107 -5.29 7.14 -9.10
N LEU A 108 -4.58 7.58 -10.14
CA LEU A 108 -4.48 9.01 -10.44
C LEU A 108 -5.83 9.65 -10.84
N ALA A 109 -6.66 8.95 -11.62
CA ALA A 109 -7.92 9.47 -12.11
C ALA A 109 -9.03 9.50 -11.04
N PHE A 110 -9.13 8.44 -10.23
CA PHE A 110 -10.25 8.28 -9.30
C PHE A 110 -9.95 8.75 -7.88
N PHE A 111 -8.68 8.91 -7.50
CA PHE A 111 -8.31 9.29 -6.13
C PHE A 111 -8.96 10.61 -5.64
N PRO A 112 -9.09 11.69 -6.44
CA PRO A 112 -9.80 12.90 -6.00
C PRO A 112 -11.28 12.66 -5.73
N VAL A 113 -11.97 11.95 -6.63
CA VAL A 113 -13.41 11.66 -6.49
C VAL A 113 -13.69 10.75 -5.30
N VAL A 114 -12.85 9.73 -5.10
CA VAL A 114 -12.97 8.80 -3.98
C VAL A 114 -12.71 9.52 -2.65
N GLN A 115 -11.84 10.53 -2.61
CA GLN A 115 -11.60 11.30 -1.39
C GLN A 115 -12.84 12.02 -0.89
N ASP A 116 -13.52 12.76 -1.76
CA ASP A 116 -14.69 13.55 -1.35
C ASP A 116 -15.83 12.63 -0.91
N MET A 117 -16.08 11.56 -1.68
CA MET A 117 -17.11 10.57 -1.35
C MET A 117 -16.79 9.83 -0.04
N ALA A 118 -15.52 9.46 0.16
CA ALA A 118 -15.08 8.82 1.39
C ALA A 118 -15.20 9.75 2.58
N PHE A 119 -14.83 11.03 2.44
CA PHE A 119 -14.91 12.00 3.52
C PHE A 119 -16.34 12.12 4.06
N GLU A 120 -17.32 12.36 3.18
CA GLU A 120 -18.72 12.49 3.57
C GLU A 120 -19.27 11.21 4.21
N HIS A 121 -18.95 10.06 3.60
CA HIS A 121 -19.39 8.77 4.14
C HIS A 121 -18.79 8.47 5.51
N ILE A 122 -17.49 8.72 5.69
CA ILE A 122 -16.77 8.52 6.96
C ILE A 122 -17.32 9.48 8.02
N LEU A 123 -17.55 10.74 7.69
CA LEU A 123 -18.13 11.74 8.59
C LEU A 123 -19.52 11.33 9.07
N ALA A 124 -20.43 10.98 8.15
CA ALA A 124 -21.77 10.54 8.49
C ALA A 124 -21.77 9.27 9.36
N THR A 125 -20.92 8.31 9.02
CA THR A 125 -20.80 7.04 9.75
C THR A 125 -20.22 7.26 11.15
N MET A 126 -19.20 8.12 11.28
CA MET A 126 -18.59 8.46 12.57
C MET A 126 -19.61 9.12 13.48
N ARG A 127 -20.32 10.14 12.99
CA ARG A 127 -21.36 10.86 13.76
C ARG A 127 -22.46 9.94 14.31
N LYS A 128 -22.80 8.89 13.56
CA LYS A 128 -23.85 7.94 13.93
C LYS A 128 -23.37 6.83 14.87
N ASN A 129 -22.19 6.27 14.61
CA ASN A 129 -21.76 5.01 15.21
C ASN A 129 -20.70 5.17 16.30
N TYR A 130 -19.95 6.28 16.34
CA TYR A 130 -18.97 6.51 17.39
C TYR A 130 -19.66 6.86 18.71
N LYS A 131 -19.35 6.14 19.79
CA LYS A 131 -20.01 6.29 21.09
C LYS A 131 -19.10 6.73 22.23
N GLY A 132 -17.78 6.60 22.08
CA GLY A 132 -16.82 7.22 22.99
C GLY A 132 -15.63 6.36 23.38
N TYR A 133 -14.86 6.82 24.36
CA TYR A 133 -13.62 6.14 24.77
C TYR A 133 -13.84 4.86 25.59
N ASN A 134 -14.91 4.81 26.39
CA ASN A 134 -15.18 3.73 27.33
C ASN A 134 -16.10 2.63 26.76
N GLU A 135 -16.54 2.79 25.52
CA GLU A 135 -17.46 1.86 24.90
C GLU A 135 -16.69 0.65 24.34
N PRO A 136 -17.11 -0.59 24.64
CA PRO A 136 -16.38 -1.80 24.25
C PRO A 136 -16.62 -2.21 22.79
N ASP A 137 -17.13 -1.30 21.96
CA ASP A 137 -17.39 -1.59 20.55
C ASP A 137 -16.15 -1.38 19.68
N ASP A 138 -15.93 -2.28 18.72
CA ASP A 138 -14.77 -2.26 17.83
C ASP A 138 -14.66 -0.93 17.06
N TYR A 139 -15.79 -0.33 16.67
CA TYR A 139 -15.81 0.91 15.89
C TYR A 139 -15.26 2.10 16.70
N SER A 140 -15.70 2.25 17.95
CA SER A 140 -15.17 3.27 18.86
C SER A 140 -13.70 3.01 19.20
N MET A 141 -13.32 1.76 19.43
CA MET A 141 -11.92 1.38 19.69
C MET A 141 -11.01 1.77 18.51
N GLU A 142 -11.40 1.46 17.28
CA GLU A 142 -10.64 1.80 16.07
C GLU A 142 -10.49 3.31 15.89
N TRP A 143 -11.56 4.08 16.13
CA TRP A 143 -11.50 5.55 16.08
C TRP A 143 -10.61 6.15 17.17
N ASN A 144 -10.66 5.61 18.38
CA ASN A 144 -9.79 6.04 19.48
C ASN A 144 -8.32 5.78 19.14
N LEU A 145 -8.03 4.61 18.55
CA LEU A 145 -6.69 4.26 18.08
C LEU A 145 -6.24 5.19 16.94
N ALA A 146 -7.12 5.49 15.98
CA ALA A 146 -6.84 6.37 14.86
C ALA A 146 -6.51 7.79 15.34
N MET A 147 -7.36 8.40 16.17
CA MET A 147 -7.14 9.72 16.75
C MET A 147 -5.83 9.79 17.55
N GLY A 148 -5.57 8.78 18.40
CA GLY A 148 -4.34 8.71 19.19
C GLY A 148 -3.07 8.52 18.36
N LYS A 149 -3.08 7.60 17.38
CA LYS A 149 -1.90 7.33 16.53
C LYS A 149 -1.60 8.44 15.55
N LEU A 150 -2.64 8.98 14.91
CA LEU A 150 -2.49 10.05 13.92
C LEU A 150 -2.37 11.43 14.56
N ARG A 151 -2.63 11.56 15.88
CA ARG A 151 -2.59 12.84 16.61
C ARG A 151 -3.51 13.87 15.95
N CYS A 152 -4.79 13.52 15.86
CA CYS A 152 -5.86 14.27 15.19
C CYS A 152 -7.16 14.15 16.00
N CYS A 153 -8.17 14.94 15.67
CA CYS A 153 -9.48 14.90 16.32
C CYS A 153 -10.62 15.00 15.31
N GLY A 154 -11.55 14.05 15.35
CA GLY A 154 -12.66 13.95 14.40
C GLY A 154 -12.21 13.62 12.98
N VAL A 155 -13.14 13.67 12.03
CA VAL A 155 -12.85 13.43 10.60
C VAL A 155 -12.21 14.66 9.99
N ASN A 156 -12.86 15.80 10.13
CA ASN A 156 -12.43 17.14 9.73
C ASN A 156 -11.84 17.94 10.90
N ASN A 157 -12.51 17.91 12.06
CA ASN A 157 -12.05 18.54 13.31
C ASN A 157 -12.93 18.10 14.50
N TYR A 158 -12.69 18.68 15.69
CA TYR A 158 -13.46 18.38 16.90
C TYR A 158 -14.96 18.73 16.80
N SER A 159 -15.37 19.67 15.94
CA SER A 159 -16.79 20.07 15.80
C SER A 159 -17.65 18.98 15.17
N ASP A 160 -17.04 17.97 14.55
CA ASP A 160 -17.74 16.83 13.98
C ASP A 160 -18.53 16.02 15.01
N PHE A 161 -18.21 16.14 16.31
CA PHE A 161 -18.94 15.49 17.38
C PHE A 161 -20.22 16.23 17.78
N SER A 162 -20.41 17.49 17.38
CA SER A 162 -21.62 18.25 17.74
C SER A 162 -22.86 17.66 17.07
N GLY A 163 -23.89 17.29 17.84
CA GLY A 163 -25.08 16.57 17.38
C GLY A 163 -24.81 15.13 16.93
N SER A 164 -23.67 14.54 17.35
CA SER A 164 -23.38 13.11 17.14
C SER A 164 -23.94 12.25 18.29
N SER A 165 -24.02 10.94 18.06
CA SER A 165 -24.40 9.97 19.11
C SER A 165 -23.50 10.09 20.36
N PHE A 166 -22.22 10.39 20.17
CA PHE A 166 -21.25 10.58 21.26
C PHE A 166 -21.61 11.77 22.16
N GLU A 167 -21.92 12.94 21.59
CA GLU A 167 -22.28 14.12 22.37
C GLU A 167 -23.61 13.89 23.12
N MET A 168 -24.59 13.26 22.48
CA MET A 168 -25.87 12.93 23.10
C MET A 168 -25.72 11.96 24.29
N MET A 169 -24.75 11.05 24.24
CA MET A 169 -24.54 10.05 25.28
C MET A 169 -23.65 10.54 26.42
N THR A 170 -22.64 11.35 26.12
CA THR A 170 -21.59 11.72 27.09
C THR A 170 -21.65 13.18 27.55
N SER A 171 -22.42 14.03 26.86
CA SER A 171 -22.44 15.48 27.06
C SER A 171 -21.07 16.17 26.92
N HIS A 172 -20.09 15.50 26.31
CA HIS A 172 -18.80 16.08 25.96
C HIS A 172 -18.77 16.53 24.49
N THR A 173 -18.03 17.60 24.23
CA THR A 173 -17.86 18.17 22.88
C THR A 173 -16.82 17.40 22.04
N TYR A 174 -15.94 16.65 22.68
CA TYR A 174 -14.95 15.79 22.01
C TYR A 174 -14.50 14.63 22.93
N PRO A 175 -14.01 13.51 22.38
CA PRO A 175 -13.52 12.37 23.17
C PRO A 175 -12.09 12.55 23.67
N ARG A 176 -11.72 11.84 24.74
CA ARG A 176 -10.37 11.88 25.32
C ARG A 176 -9.24 11.47 24.36
N SER A 177 -9.55 10.71 23.32
CA SER A 177 -8.59 10.34 22.27
C SER A 177 -8.12 11.53 21.42
N CYS A 178 -8.84 12.67 21.45
CA CYS A 178 -8.41 13.92 20.84
C CYS A 178 -7.36 14.70 21.66
N CYS A 179 -7.16 14.34 22.94
CA CYS A 179 -6.25 15.05 23.83
C CYS A 179 -4.80 14.84 23.41
N LYS A 180 -3.98 15.89 23.51
CA LYS A 180 -2.51 15.77 23.42
C LYS A 180 -1.92 14.94 24.56
N SER A 181 -2.56 15.02 25.72
CA SER A 181 -2.24 14.22 26.91
C SER A 181 -3.52 13.74 27.56
N ILE A 182 -3.73 12.42 27.59
CA ILE A 182 -4.95 11.78 28.09
C ILE A 182 -5.18 12.06 29.59
N GLY A 183 -4.09 12.26 30.36
CA GLY A 183 -4.14 12.52 31.80
C GLY A 183 -4.18 14.00 32.19
N ALA A 184 -4.21 14.92 31.22
CA ALA A 184 -4.26 16.34 31.53
C ALA A 184 -5.65 16.73 32.06
N THR A 185 -5.69 17.39 33.22
CA THR A 185 -6.93 17.93 33.82
C THR A 185 -7.62 18.93 32.89
N ALA A 186 -6.85 19.65 32.07
CA ALA A 186 -7.36 20.56 31.06
C ALA A 186 -8.11 19.83 29.92
N CYS A 187 -7.94 18.51 29.75
CA CYS A 187 -8.67 17.74 28.76
C CYS A 187 -9.96 17.13 29.32
N ASP A 188 -10.90 18.01 29.62
CA ASP A 188 -12.19 17.74 30.28
C ASP A 188 -13.32 17.38 29.32
N GLY A 189 -13.07 17.40 28.00
CA GLY A 189 -14.10 17.17 26.98
C GLY A 189 -14.86 18.44 26.57
N GLN A 190 -14.45 19.62 27.04
CA GLN A 190 -15.02 20.92 26.67
C GLN A 190 -13.96 21.95 26.25
N ASN A 191 -12.75 21.89 26.82
CA ASN A 191 -11.68 22.82 26.51
C ASN A 191 -11.03 22.54 25.14
N VAL A 192 -11.47 23.29 24.13
CA VAL A 192 -11.01 23.16 22.73
C VAL A 192 -9.70 23.92 22.42
N SER A 193 -8.96 24.37 23.45
CA SER A 193 -7.70 25.08 23.23
C SER A 193 -6.70 24.22 22.45
N ARG A 194 -5.96 24.86 21.54
CA ARG A 194 -4.94 24.19 20.71
C ARG A 194 -3.83 23.56 21.53
N ASP A 195 -3.65 23.97 22.79
CA ASP A 195 -2.66 23.38 23.71
C ASP A 195 -3.16 22.10 24.39
N VAL A 196 -4.47 21.83 24.32
CA VAL A 196 -5.13 20.69 24.97
C VAL A 196 -5.45 19.59 23.97
N ILE A 197 -6.00 19.94 22.81
CA ILE A 197 -6.44 18.97 21.79
C ILE A 197 -5.61 19.04 20.51
N HIS A 198 -5.68 17.99 19.70
CA HIS A 198 -5.19 18.00 18.33
C HIS A 198 -6.22 18.67 17.40
N PRO A 199 -5.95 19.86 16.82
CA PRO A 199 -6.96 20.62 16.10
C PRO A 199 -7.20 20.13 14.65
N GLU A 200 -6.28 19.35 14.09
CA GLU A 200 -6.41 18.81 12.73
C GLU A 200 -7.33 17.57 12.71
N GLY A 201 -8.19 17.48 11.70
CA GLY A 201 -8.98 16.28 11.42
C GLY A 201 -8.15 15.09 10.97
N CYS A 202 -8.61 13.90 11.29
CA CYS A 202 -7.94 12.66 10.96
C CYS A 202 -7.94 12.37 9.46
N PHE A 203 -8.98 12.74 8.72
CA PHE A 203 -9.03 12.52 7.28
C PHE A 203 -7.97 13.33 6.54
N LEU A 204 -7.93 14.65 6.78
CA LEU A 204 -6.93 15.53 6.17
C LEU A 204 -5.50 15.08 6.48
N LYS A 205 -5.26 14.68 7.73
CA LYS A 205 -3.95 14.23 8.19
C LYS A 205 -3.56 12.89 7.58
N PHE A 206 -4.50 11.94 7.52
CA PHE A 206 -4.31 10.66 6.85
C PHE A 206 -3.99 10.88 5.37
N MET A 207 -4.76 11.73 4.67
CA MET A 207 -4.52 12.05 3.27
C MET A 207 -3.16 12.69 3.03
N ARG A 208 -2.70 13.56 3.93
CA ARG A 208 -1.36 14.16 3.88
C ARG A 208 -0.26 13.09 4.02
N ILE A 209 -0.40 12.16 4.98
CA ILE A 209 0.54 11.06 5.17
C ILE A 209 0.55 10.14 3.95
N THR A 210 -0.62 9.75 3.46
CA THR A 210 -0.78 8.90 2.27
C THR A 210 -0.18 9.56 1.04
N LYS A 211 -0.37 10.88 0.85
CA LYS A 211 0.24 11.62 -0.27
C LYS A 211 1.76 11.58 -0.23
N ILE A 212 2.36 11.76 0.94
CA ILE A 212 3.83 11.68 1.12
C ILE A 212 4.32 10.27 0.78
N GLN A 213 3.64 9.23 1.29
CA GLN A 213 4.01 7.84 1.00
C GLN A 213 3.77 7.45 -0.47
N SER A 214 2.73 8.00 -1.10
CA SER A 214 2.40 7.75 -2.51
C SER A 214 3.49 8.22 -3.47
N PHE A 215 4.24 9.26 -3.11
CA PHE A 215 5.37 9.72 -3.90
C PHE A 215 6.44 8.62 -4.00
N THR A 216 6.80 8.00 -2.88
CA THR A 216 7.76 6.89 -2.85
C THR A 216 7.26 5.71 -3.69
N LEU A 217 6.00 5.33 -3.55
CA LEU A 217 5.40 4.26 -4.34
C LEU A 217 5.40 4.56 -5.84
N SER A 218 5.11 5.81 -6.22
CA SER A 218 5.11 6.25 -7.62
C SER A 218 6.51 6.21 -8.23
N VAL A 219 7.54 6.63 -7.47
CA VAL A 219 8.94 6.56 -7.92
C VAL A 219 9.37 5.10 -8.14
N VAL A 220 9.02 4.21 -7.22
CA VAL A 220 9.34 2.77 -7.35
C VAL A 220 8.62 2.15 -8.56
N SER A 221 7.33 2.44 -8.75
CA SER A 221 6.55 1.92 -9.89
C SER A 221 7.07 2.44 -11.23
N LEU A 222 7.38 3.74 -11.34
CA LEU A 222 7.94 4.31 -12.56
C LEU A 222 9.33 3.72 -12.87
N GLY A 223 10.15 3.51 -11.83
CA GLY A 223 11.44 2.84 -11.97
C GLY A 223 11.31 1.40 -12.47
N ALA A 224 10.34 0.64 -11.94
CA ALA A 224 10.06 -0.72 -12.38
C ALA A 224 9.65 -0.75 -13.86
N ALA A 225 8.70 0.09 -14.27
CA ALA A 225 8.28 0.22 -15.66
C ALA A 225 9.45 0.58 -16.61
N ALA A 226 10.30 1.53 -16.20
CA ALA A 226 11.48 1.92 -16.97
C ALA A 226 12.50 0.78 -17.15
N ILE A 227 12.63 -0.09 -16.14
CA ILE A 227 13.52 -1.27 -16.19
C ILE A 227 12.92 -2.40 -17.04
N GLN A 228 11.59 -2.56 -17.06
CA GLN A 228 10.90 -3.60 -17.82
C GLN A 228 11.00 -3.37 -19.34
N LEU A 229 10.93 -2.12 -19.82
CA LEU A 229 10.95 -1.80 -21.26
C LEU A 229 12.18 -2.33 -22.02
N PRO A 230 13.44 -2.12 -21.55
CA PRO A 230 14.62 -2.74 -22.16
C PRO A 230 14.56 -4.26 -22.15
N GLY A 231 14.01 -4.88 -21.10
CA GLY A 231 13.85 -6.33 -20.99
C GLY A 231 12.88 -6.90 -22.01
N ILE A 232 11.76 -6.22 -22.25
CA ILE A 232 10.78 -6.58 -23.29
C ILE A 232 11.40 -6.49 -24.68
N LEU A 233 12.03 -5.35 -24.99
CA LEU A 233 12.72 -5.16 -26.28
C LEU A 233 13.81 -6.22 -26.48
N ALA A 234 14.58 -6.51 -25.43
CA ALA A 234 15.63 -7.51 -25.48
C ALA A 234 15.10 -8.92 -25.71
N THR A 235 14.00 -9.28 -25.06
CA THR A 235 13.36 -10.58 -25.23
C THR A 235 12.81 -10.73 -26.65
N LEU A 236 12.19 -9.68 -27.21
CA LEU A 236 11.66 -9.67 -28.56
C LEU A 236 12.76 -9.83 -29.62
N LEU A 237 13.86 -9.09 -29.49
CA LEU A 237 15.00 -9.19 -30.39
C LEU A 237 15.66 -10.57 -30.32
N LEU A 238 15.78 -11.16 -29.12
CA LEU A 238 16.28 -12.52 -28.93
C LEU A 238 15.34 -13.55 -29.57
N PHE A 239 14.03 -13.40 -29.38
CA PHE A 239 13.02 -14.27 -29.97
C PHE A 239 13.02 -14.22 -31.51
N ALA A 240 13.11 -13.02 -32.08
CA ALA A 240 13.14 -12.82 -33.53
C ALA A 240 14.40 -13.43 -34.16
N LYS A 241 15.55 -13.39 -33.48
CA LYS A 241 16.79 -13.97 -33.99
C LYS A 241 16.81 -15.51 -33.93
N LEU A 242 16.10 -16.10 -32.97
CA LEU A 242 16.01 -17.56 -32.83
C LEU A 242 15.02 -18.20 -33.82
N GLY A 243 14.30 -17.39 -34.59
CA GLY A 243 13.36 -17.84 -35.62
C GLY A 243 13.90 -17.68 -37.03
#